data_AF-C4KK33-F1
#
_entry.id   AF-C4KK33-F1
#
_cell.length_a   1.000
_cell.length_b   1.000
_cell.length_c   1.000
_cell.angle_alpha   90.00
_cell.angle_beta   90.00
_cell.angle_gamma   90.00
#
_symmetry.space_group_name_H-M   'P 1'
#
loop_
_entity.id
_entity.type
_entity.pdbx_description
1 polymer ?
#
loop_
_entity_poly.entity_id
_entity_poly.type
_entity_poly.pdbx_seq_one_letter_code
_entity_poly.pdbx_strand_id
1 'polypeptide(L)' 'MICEFLPVEYKKRLLEIATIDDLIAVGYTKKSAYQAKEKGIISDEKCEKLVYILGKKAFLILEEALYEFTDNIYQLEKS' A
#
# COMPACT_ATOMS: atom_id res chain seq x y z
N MET A 1 1.62 -5.88 -9.37
CA MET A 1 1.81 -4.83 -10.39
C MET A 1 1.65 -3.42 -9.83
N ILE A 2 0.52 -2.98 -9.26
CA ILE A 2 0.40 -1.63 -8.65
C ILE A 2 1.42 -1.46 -7.50
N CYS A 3 1.50 -2.44 -6.61
CA CYS A 3 2.33 -2.36 -5.42
C CYS A 3 3.84 -2.42 -5.71
N GLU A 4 4.27 -2.94 -6.85
CA GLU A 4 5.70 -2.94 -7.22
C GLU A 4 6.23 -1.52 -7.46
N PHE A 5 5.39 -0.63 -8.01
CA PHE A 5 5.74 0.77 -8.25
C PHE A 5 5.40 1.69 -7.08
N LEU A 6 4.71 1.16 -6.07
CA LEU A 6 4.24 1.95 -4.94
C LEU A 6 5.39 2.19 -3.96
N PRO A 7 5.75 3.45 -3.64
CA PRO A 7 6.78 3.74 -2.66
C PRO A 7 6.43 3.14 -1.29
N VAL A 8 7.48 2.84 -0.50
CA VAL A 8 7.34 2.18 0.81
C VAL A 8 6.36 2.93 1.72
N GLU A 9 6.35 4.26 1.68
CA GLU A 9 5.48 5.07 2.53
C GLU A 9 3.99 4.88 2.24
N TYR A 10 3.61 4.75 0.97
CA TYR A 10 2.23 4.46 0.57
C TYR A 10 1.82 3.04 0.97
N LYS A 11 2.74 2.06 0.94
CA LYS A 11 2.48 0.70 1.47
C LYS A 11 2.20 0.71 2.97
N LYS A 12 2.91 1.54 3.74
CA LYS A 12 2.65 1.72 5.17
C LYS A 12 1.27 2.33 5.41
N ARG A 13 0.90 3.36 4.67
CA ARG A 13 -0.43 3.99 4.79
C ARG A 13 -1.56 2.99 4.50
N LEU A 14 -1.39 2.10 3.52
CA LEU A 14 -2.33 1.00 3.28
C LEU A 14 -2.44 0.05 4.49
N LEU A 15 -1.32 -0.30 5.14
CA LEU A 15 -1.31 -1.09 6.37
C LEU A 15 -1.99 -0.38 7.54
N GLU A 16 -1.81 0.94 7.66
CA GLU A 16 -2.39 1.75 8.73
C GLU A 16 -3.91 1.75 8.69
N ILE A 17 -4.50 1.92 7.49
CA ILE A 17 -5.96 1.94 7.31
C ILE A 17 -6.59 0.53 7.32
N ALA A 18 -5.79 -0.52 7.12
CA ALA A 18 -6.26 -1.90 7.15
C ALA A 18 -6.57 -2.37 8.57
N THR A 19 -7.71 -3.06 8.75
CA THR A 19 -8.01 -3.76 10.00
C THR A 19 -7.16 -5.03 10.10
N ILE A 20 -7.09 -5.62 11.30
CA ILE A 20 -6.43 -6.92 11.47
C ILE A 20 -7.14 -8.01 10.65
N ASP A 21 -8.47 -7.93 10.51
CA ASP A 21 -9.25 -8.88 9.73
C ASP A 21 -8.96 -8.76 8.22
N ASP A 22 -8.79 -7.54 7.71
CA ASP A 22 -8.34 -7.31 6.31
C ASP A 22 -6.97 -7.97 6.07
N LEU A 23 -6.05 -7.84 7.04
CA LEU A 23 -4.73 -8.45 6.95
C LEU A 23 -4.80 -9.98 7.03
N ILE A 24 -5.70 -10.52 7.86
CA ILE A 24 -5.93 -11.96 7.90
C ILE A 24 -6.46 -12.47 6.56
N ALA A 25 -7.37 -11.73 5.92
CA ALA A 25 -7.94 -12.07 4.63
C ALA A 25 -6.92 -12.08 3.48
N VAL A 26 -5.80 -11.33 3.57
CA VAL A 26 -4.67 -11.43 2.62
C VAL A 26 -3.64 -12.51 2.97
N GLY A 27 -3.90 -13.31 4.02
CA GLY A 27 -3.07 -14.45 4.39
C GLY A 27 -2.08 -14.20 5.52
N TYR A 28 -2.27 -13.16 6.36
CA TYR A 28 -1.56 -13.07 7.63
C TYR A 28 -2.23 -13.93 8.71
N THR A 29 -1.43 -14.48 9.62
CA THR A 29 -1.94 -14.89 10.93
C THR A 29 -2.17 -13.64 11.78
N LYS A 30 -3.02 -13.74 12.82
CA LYS A 30 -3.26 -12.63 13.77
C LYS A 30 -1.95 -12.05 14.31
N LYS A 31 -1.01 -12.88 14.77
CA LYS A 31 0.29 -12.44 15.28
C LYS A 31 1.09 -11.69 14.21
N SER A 32 1.18 -12.23 13.00
CA SER A 32 1.93 -11.60 11.91
C SER A 32 1.25 -10.34 11.36
N ALA A 33 -0.07 -10.20 11.49
CA ALA A 33 -0.80 -8.99 11.10
C ALA A 33 -0.41 -7.81 12.01
N TYR A 34 -0.36 -8.01 13.33
CA TYR A 34 0.14 -6.99 14.26
C TYR A 34 1.58 -6.60 13.95
N GLN A 35 2.46 -7.58 13.71
CA GLN A 35 3.86 -7.32 13.37
C GLN A 35 4.01 -6.57 12.04
N ALA A 36 3.16 -6.87 11.05
CA ALA A 36 3.16 -6.17 9.77
C ALA A 36 2.80 -4.69 9.94
N LYS A 37 1.76 -4.38 10.74
CA LYS A 37 1.40 -2.99 11.06
C LYS A 37 2.48 -2.26 11.84
N GLU A 38 3.03 -2.89 12.88
CA GLU A 38 4.08 -2.30 13.72
C GLU A 38 5.34 -1.97 12.92
N LYS A 39 5.75 -2.86 12.01
CA LYS A 39 6.94 -2.68 11.18
C LYS A 39 6.68 -1.84 9.94
N GLY A 40 5.43 -1.72 9.51
CA GLY A 40 5.08 -1.07 8.25
C GLY A 40 5.62 -1.81 7.01
N ILE A 41 5.79 -3.13 7.09
CA ILE A 41 6.37 -3.95 6.02
C ILE A 41 5.34 -4.94 5.49
N ILE A 42 5.11 -4.88 4.18
CA ILE A 42 4.23 -5.78 3.43
C ILE A 42 4.90 -6.16 2.11
N SER A 43 4.77 -7.42 1.70
CA SER A 43 5.25 -7.87 0.39
C SER A 43 4.33 -7.37 -0.71
N ASP A 44 4.85 -7.23 -1.93
CA ASP A 44 4.05 -6.75 -3.06
C ASP A 44 2.83 -7.63 -3.33
N GLU A 45 2.99 -8.96 -3.26
CA GLU A 45 1.89 -9.90 -3.43
C GLU A 45 0.74 -9.68 -2.42
N LYS A 46 1.08 -9.43 -1.15
CA LYS A 46 0.07 -9.19 -0.11
C LYS A 46 -0.51 -7.78 -0.20
N CYS A 47 0.30 -6.82 -0.60
CA CYS A 47 -0.14 -5.45 -0.88
C CYS A 47 -1.18 -5.43 -2.00
N GLU A 48 -0.96 -6.16 -3.09
CA GLU A 48 -1.94 -6.28 -4.17
C GLU A 48 -3.28 -6.78 -3.65
N LYS A 49 -3.28 -7.92 -2.95
CA LYS A 49 -4.49 -8.48 -2.34
C LYS A 49 -5.16 -7.47 -1.39
N LEU A 50 -4.37 -6.75 -0.61
CA LEU A 50 -4.88 -5.78 0.36
C LEU A 50 -5.56 -4.60 -0.33
N VAL A 51 -5.00 -4.10 -1.43
CA VAL A 51 -5.62 -3.04 -2.24
C VAL A 51 -7.00 -3.47 -2.72
N TYR A 52 -7.16 -4.71 -3.20
CA TYR A 52 -8.47 -5.23 -3.61
C TYR A 52 -9.47 -5.30 -2.46
N ILE A 53 -9.04 -5.74 -1.27
CA ILE A 53 -9.91 -5.81 -0.08
C ILE A 53 -10.34 -4.43 0.40
N LEU A 54 -9.39 -3.48 0.44
CA LEU A 54 -9.65 -2.12 0.90
C LEU A 54 -10.49 -1.30 -0.09
N GLY A 55 -10.43 -1.64 -1.38
CA GLY A 55 -11.23 -1.04 -2.44
C GLY A 55 -11.14 0.49 -2.44
N LYS A 56 -12.29 1.15 -2.25
CA LYS A 56 -12.38 2.63 -2.23
C LYS A 56 -11.46 3.30 -1.21
N LYS A 57 -11.12 2.64 -0.10
CA LYS A 57 -10.19 3.22 0.89
C LYS A 57 -8.76 3.27 0.36
N ALA A 58 -8.35 2.24 -0.37
CA ALA A 58 -7.03 2.21 -1.02
C ALA A 58 -6.96 3.21 -2.18
N PHE A 59 -8.08 3.45 -2.89
CA PHE A 59 -8.11 4.37 -4.03
C PHE A 59 -7.53 5.75 -3.71
N LEU A 60 -7.90 6.36 -2.58
CA LEU A 60 -7.40 7.69 -2.21
C LEU A 60 -5.86 7.71 -2.05
N ILE A 61 -5.30 6.67 -1.42
CA ILE A 61 -3.85 6.53 -1.22
C ILE A 61 -3.14 6.29 -2.55
N LEU A 62 -3.73 5.48 -3.42
CA LEU A 62 -3.16 5.17 -4.73
C LEU A 62 -3.23 6.36 -5.69
N GLU A 63 -4.30 7.14 -5.65
CA GLU A 63 -4.46 8.37 -6.43
C GLU A 63 -3.39 9.39 -6.05
N GLU A 64 -3.16 9.61 -4.76
CA GLU A 64 -2.07 10.46 -4.28
C GLU A 64 -0.69 9.96 -4.76
N ALA A 65 -0.43 8.65 -4.70
CA ALA A 65 0.82 8.07 -5.18
C ALA A 65 1.02 8.29 -6.69
N LEU A 66 -0.06 8.18 -7.48
CA LEU A 66 -0.02 8.44 -8.91
C LEU A 66 0.25 9.92 -9.22
N TYR A 67 -0.34 10.84 -8.46
CA TYR A 67 -0.05 12.27 -8.61
C TYR A 67 1.41 12.58 -8.29
N GLU A 68 1.95 12.06 -7.19
CA GLU A 68 3.36 12.25 -6.83
C GLU A 68 4.29 11.66 -7.88
N PHE A 69 4.01 10.45 -8.37
CA PHE A 69 4.78 9.83 -9.45
C PHE A 69 4.76 10.68 -10.72
N THR A 70 3.59 11.22 -11.07
CA THR A 70 3.41 12.08 -12.24
C THR A 70 4.18 13.40 -12.09
N ASP A 71 4.14 14.04 -10.92
CA ASP A 71 4.90 15.27 -10.66
C ASP A 71 6.41 15.01 -10.78
N ASN A 72 6.91 13.91 -10.22
CA ASN A 72 8.31 13.51 -10.35
C ASN A 72 8.75 13.36 -11.82
N ILE A 73 7.91 12.78 -12.69
CA ILE A 73 8.19 12.70 -14.12
C ILE A 73 8.25 14.10 -14.76
N TYR A 74 7.31 14.98 -14.45
CA TYR A 74 7.31 16.34 -14.99
C TYR A 74 8.54 17.15 -14.58
N GLN A 75 9.07 16.93 -13.37
CA GLN A 75 10.31 17.59 -12.95
C GLN A 75 11.53 17.09 -13.74
N LEU A 76 11.55 15.81 -14.16
CA LEU A 76 12.62 15.25 -15.01
C LEU A 76 12.61 15.83 -16.44
N GLU A 77 11.45 16.18 -16.99
CA GLU A 77 11.38 16.83 -18.30
C GLU A 77 11.99 18.24 -18.29
N LYS A 78 11.94 18.91 -17.13
CA LYS A 78 12.42 20.28 -16.95
C LYS A 78 13.90 20.38 -16.56
N SER A 79 14.53 19.27 -16.21
CA SER A 79 15.95 19.18 -15.81
C SER A 79 16.86 18.94 -17.00
#